data_AF-A0A1R1MJR5-F1
#
_entry.id   AF-A0A1R1MJR5-F1
#
_cell.length_a   1.000
_cell.length_b   1.000
_cell.length_c   1.000
_cell.angle_alpha   90.00
_cell.angle_beta   90.00
_cell.angle_gamma   90.00
#
_symmetry.space_group_name_H-M   'P 1'
#
loop_
_entity.id
_entity.type
_entity.pdbx_description
1 polymer ?
#
loop_
_entity_poly.entity_id
_entity_poly.type
_entity_poly.pdbx_seq_one_letter_code
_entity_poly.pdbx_strand_id
1 'polypeptide(L)'
;MCKEAFQDVAAELTKLAIFEAHKRGYTYEMIAFRVGVSSSSIEKYAYGERIPSQAVFLALVVGLKLKEPVKKLAELVGLRAVEVSKTSLSTSIGKAMKETGEAIAEVTKALEDGEITDDERQVCLKEINEAIDELIKLKQQMEREE
;
A
#
# COMPACT_ATOMS: atom_id res chain seq x y z
N MET A 1 16.55 -8.44 -0.17
CA MET A 1 16.64 -9.31 -1.37
C MET A 1 15.29 -10.01 -1.51
N CYS A 2 14.69 -10.08 -2.71
CA CYS A 2 13.41 -10.77 -2.90
C CYS A 2 13.62 -12.28 -2.72
N LYS A 3 12.77 -12.95 -1.92
CA LYS A 3 12.85 -14.41 -1.76
C LYS A 3 12.50 -15.07 -3.09
N GLU A 4 13.18 -16.18 -3.39
CA GLU A 4 13.06 -16.90 -4.67
C GLU A 4 11.60 -17.20 -5.04
N ALA A 5 10.80 -17.64 -4.08
CA ALA A 5 9.37 -17.93 -4.25
C ALA A 5 8.51 -16.75 -4.75
N PHE A 6 9.00 -15.52 -4.64
CA PHE A 6 8.27 -14.31 -5.07
C PHE A 6 8.95 -13.59 -6.24
N GLN A 7 10.03 -14.13 -6.79
CA GLN A 7 10.77 -13.46 -7.87
C GLN A 7 9.94 -13.31 -9.13
N ASP A 8 9.20 -14.35 -9.52
CA ASP A 8 8.33 -14.32 -10.70
C ASP A 8 7.21 -13.29 -10.54
N VAL A 9 6.57 -13.27 -9.37
CA VAL A 9 5.54 -12.29 -9.02
C VAL A 9 6.11 -10.88 -9.05
N ALA A 10 7.28 -10.66 -8.46
CA ALA A 10 7.93 -9.35 -8.45
C ALA A 10 8.31 -8.89 -9.86
N ALA A 11 8.80 -9.80 -10.72
CA ALA A 11 9.11 -9.51 -12.11
C ALA A 11 7.84 -9.18 -12.91
N GLU A 12 6.77 -9.97 -12.78
CA GLU A 12 5.48 -9.74 -13.44
C GLU A 12 4.89 -8.38 -13.06
N LEU A 13 4.83 -8.07 -11.77
CA LEU A 13 4.32 -6.78 -11.28
C LEU A 13 5.15 -5.60 -11.76
N THR A 14 6.48 -5.77 -11.83
CA THR A 14 7.38 -4.73 -12.33
C THR A 14 7.17 -4.50 -13.83
N LYS A 15 7.06 -5.56 -14.62
CA LYS A 15 6.76 -5.49 -16.05
C LYS A 15 5.43 -4.80 -16.30
N LEU A 16 4.40 -5.17 -15.53
CA LEU A 16 3.08 -4.55 -15.59
C LEU A 16 3.14 -3.05 -15.27
N ALA A 17 3.90 -2.66 -14.24
CA ALA A 17 4.08 -1.25 -13.88
C ALA A 17 4.74 -0.45 -15.01
N ILE A 18 5.83 -0.96 -15.60
CA ILE A 18 6.54 -0.28 -16.70
C ILE A 18 5.68 -0.22 -17.96
N PHE A 19 4.95 -1.29 -18.27
CA PHE A 19 4.01 -1.33 -19.39
C PHE A 19 2.87 -0.32 -19.22
N GLU A 20 2.28 -0.21 -18.03
CA GLU A 20 1.29 0.81 -17.73
C GLU A 20 1.86 2.23 -17.86
N ALA A 21 3.10 2.45 -17.40
CA ALA A 21 3.78 3.74 -17.57
C ALA A 21 3.97 4.09 -19.06
N HIS A 22 4.39 3.14 -19.90
CA HIS A 22 4.48 3.38 -21.35
C HIS A 22 3.14 3.68 -22.00
N LYS A 23 2.07 2.97 -21.61
CA LYS A 23 0.70 3.28 -22.06
C LYS A 23 0.28 4.71 -21.73
N ARG A 24 0.83 5.29 -20.66
CA ARG A 24 0.60 6.68 -20.24
C ARG A 24 1.60 7.68 -20.87
N GLY A 25 2.45 7.23 -21.79
CA GLY A 25 3.38 8.09 -22.54
C GLY A 25 4.74 8.32 -21.87
N TYR A 26 5.07 7.61 -20.79
CA TYR A 26 6.39 7.71 -20.17
C TYR A 26 7.43 6.95 -20.99
N THR A 27 8.60 7.56 -21.23
CA THR A 27 9.79 6.85 -21.75
C THR A 27 10.62 6.26 -20.61
N TYR A 28 11.58 5.38 -20.93
CA TYR A 28 12.48 4.84 -19.91
C TYR A 28 13.26 5.94 -19.17
N GLU A 29 13.67 7.00 -19.86
CA GLU A 29 14.36 8.16 -19.28
C GLU A 29 13.47 8.90 -18.28
N MET A 30 12.19 9.11 -18.63
CA MET A 30 11.25 9.78 -17.74
C MET A 30 10.96 8.96 -16.48
N ILE A 31 10.82 7.63 -16.64
CA ILE A 31 10.63 6.71 -15.51
C ILE A 31 11.87 6.72 -14.62
N ALA A 32 13.05 6.58 -15.23
CA ALA A 32 14.34 6.58 -14.55
C ALA A 32 14.55 7.86 -13.73
N PHE A 33 14.27 9.03 -14.32
CA PHE A 33 14.32 10.32 -13.63
C PHE A 33 13.36 10.38 -12.45
N ARG A 34 12.11 9.92 -12.62
CA ARG A 34 11.09 9.91 -11.56
C ARG A 34 11.44 8.99 -10.39
N VAL A 35 12.09 7.87 -10.67
CA VAL A 35 12.35 6.80 -9.71
C VAL A 35 13.76 6.87 -9.12
N GLY A 36 14.65 7.68 -9.69
CA GLY A 36 16.01 7.89 -9.20
C GLY A 36 16.97 6.75 -9.56
N VAL A 37 16.81 6.17 -10.76
CA VAL A 37 17.67 5.09 -11.27
C VAL A 37 18.11 5.39 -12.71
N SER A 38 18.98 4.56 -13.30
CA SER A 38 19.38 4.73 -14.71
C SER A 38 18.29 4.25 -15.69
N SER A 39 18.21 4.84 -16.88
CA SER A 39 17.32 4.37 -17.98
C SER A 39 17.56 2.89 -18.29
N SER A 40 18.84 2.47 -18.36
CA SER A 40 19.23 1.06 -18.55
C SER A 40 18.72 0.12 -17.45
N SER A 41 18.55 0.60 -16.21
CA SER A 41 17.98 -0.22 -15.14
C SER A 41 16.49 -0.45 -15.39
N ILE A 42 15.75 0.59 -15.81
CA ILE A 42 14.34 0.48 -16.16
C ILE A 42 14.14 -0.49 -17.32
N GLU A 43 14.99 -0.42 -18.35
CA GLU A 43 14.96 -1.35 -19.47
C GLU A 43 15.14 -2.80 -19.02
N LYS A 44 16.15 -3.08 -18.18
CA LYS A 44 16.36 -4.43 -17.61
C LYS A 44 15.17 -4.92 -16.77
N TYR A 45 14.54 -4.02 -16.03
CA TYR A 45 13.31 -4.33 -15.29
C TYR A 45 12.16 -4.68 -16.23
N ALA A 46 12.02 -3.98 -17.36
CA ALA A 46 10.98 -4.21 -18.36
C ALA A 46 11.11 -5.60 -19.03
N TYR A 47 12.34 -6.07 -19.24
CA TYR A 47 12.58 -7.41 -19.79
C TYR A 47 12.61 -8.51 -18.72
N GLY A 48 12.66 -8.15 -17.43
CA GLY A 48 12.73 -9.09 -16.31
C GLY A 48 14.12 -9.69 -16.12
N GLU A 49 15.14 -9.09 -16.72
CA GLU A 49 16.55 -9.45 -16.51
C GLU A 49 17.02 -9.07 -15.11
N ARG A 50 16.32 -8.13 -14.47
CA ARG A 50 16.60 -7.69 -13.12
C ARG A 50 15.30 -7.36 -12.38
N ILE A 51 15.26 -7.67 -11.09
CA ILE A 51 14.16 -7.28 -10.21
C ILE A 51 14.57 -6.00 -9.47
N PRO A 52 13.73 -4.95 -9.46
CA PRO A 52 14.02 -3.73 -8.72
C PRO A 52 14.04 -3.99 -7.22
N SER A 53 14.71 -3.12 -6.45
CA SER A 53 14.51 -3.11 -5.01
C SER A 53 13.07 -2.72 -4.68
N GLN A 54 12.60 -3.08 -3.47
CA GLN A 54 11.26 -2.72 -3.02
C GLN A 54 11.03 -1.19 -3.06
N ALA A 55 12.04 -0.39 -2.68
CA ALA A 55 11.96 1.06 -2.75
C ALA A 55 11.75 1.58 -4.19
N VAL A 56 12.48 1.01 -5.16
CA VAL A 56 12.35 1.35 -6.59
C VAL A 56 10.99 0.93 -7.13
N PHE A 57 10.51 -0.26 -6.77
CA PHE A 57 9.17 -0.72 -7.15
C PHE A 57 8.06 0.18 -6.58
N LEU A 58 8.16 0.55 -5.29
CA LEU A 58 7.21 1.48 -4.68
C LEU A 58 7.28 2.86 -5.34
N ALA A 59 8.47 3.36 -5.66
CA ALA A 59 8.63 4.62 -6.38
C ALA A 59 8.05 4.58 -7.80
N LEU A 60 8.12 3.44 -8.51
CA LEU A 60 7.41 3.23 -9.78
C LEU A 60 5.90 3.38 -9.58
N VAL A 61 5.33 2.60 -8.66
CA VAL A 61 3.87 2.52 -8.46
C VAL A 61 3.32 3.85 -7.91
N VAL A 62 3.89 4.36 -6.83
CA VAL A 62 3.42 5.57 -6.15
C VAL A 62 3.80 6.83 -6.93
N GLY A 63 5.05 6.92 -7.39
CA GLY A 63 5.57 8.10 -8.08
C GLY A 63 4.89 8.36 -9.43
N LEU A 64 4.45 7.30 -10.11
CA LEU A 64 3.72 7.39 -11.38
C LEU A 64 2.21 7.14 -11.24
N LYS A 65 1.72 6.91 -10.01
CA LYS A 65 0.31 6.64 -9.68
C LYS A 65 -0.28 5.51 -10.54
N LEU A 66 0.46 4.42 -10.68
CA LEU A 66 0.09 3.25 -11.49
C LEU A 66 -0.98 2.43 -10.76
N LYS A 67 -2.00 1.97 -11.48
CA LYS A 67 -3.18 1.32 -10.90
C LYS A 67 -3.19 -0.18 -11.14
N GLU A 68 -2.73 -0.63 -12.30
CA GLU A 68 -2.75 -2.03 -12.68
C GLU A 68 -1.87 -2.92 -11.77
N PRO A 69 -0.63 -2.57 -11.39
CA PRO A 69 0.14 -3.38 -10.45
C PRO A 69 -0.49 -3.42 -9.06
N VAL A 70 -1.20 -2.36 -8.64
CA VAL A 70 -1.92 -2.33 -7.34
C VAL A 70 -3.12 -3.27 -7.37
N LYS A 71 -3.89 -3.27 -8.46
CA LYS A 71 -5.01 -4.21 -8.65
C LYS A 71 -4.53 -5.66 -8.63
N LYS A 72 -3.48 -5.96 -9.39
CA LYS A 72 -2.91 -7.32 -9.44
C LYS A 72 -2.40 -7.77 -8.07
N LEU A 73 -1.73 -6.88 -7.33
CA LEU A 73 -1.31 -7.15 -5.95
C LEU A 73 -2.50 -7.45 -5.04
N ALA A 74 -3.57 -6.67 -5.11
CA ALA A 74 -4.77 -6.90 -4.32
C ALA A 74 -5.40 -8.26 -4.65
N GLU A 75 -5.53 -8.60 -5.93
CA GLU A 75 -6.06 -9.89 -6.38
C GLU A 75 -5.26 -11.07 -5.83
N LEU A 76 -3.92 -10.97 -5.81
CA LEU A 76 -3.04 -12.02 -5.29
C LEU A 76 -3.25 -12.31 -3.80
N VAL A 77 -3.74 -11.34 -3.03
CA VAL A 77 -4.05 -11.49 -1.60
C VAL A 77 -5.55 -11.66 -1.33
N GLY A 78 -6.34 -11.95 -2.35
CA GLY A 78 -7.80 -12.13 -2.21
C GLY A 78 -8.57 -10.85 -1.93
N LEU A 79 -7.99 -9.69 -2.24
CA LEU A 79 -8.59 -8.36 -2.07
C LEU A 79 -8.94 -7.73 -3.42
N ARG A 80 -9.70 -6.63 -3.37
CA ARG A 80 -10.01 -5.80 -4.55
C ARG A 80 -9.51 -4.38 -4.33
N ALA A 81 -8.70 -3.88 -5.26
CA ALA A 81 -8.29 -2.48 -5.24
C ALA A 81 -9.39 -1.59 -5.85
N VAL A 82 -9.82 -0.58 -5.10
CA VAL A 82 -10.84 0.39 -5.53
C VAL A 82 -10.25 1.79 -5.44
N GLU A 83 -10.44 2.60 -6.47
CA GLU A 83 -10.07 4.01 -6.42
C GLU A 83 -11.20 4.80 -5.75
N VAL A 84 -10.86 5.53 -4.70
CA VAL A 84 -11.80 6.30 -3.89
C VAL A 84 -11.39 7.77 -3.89
N SER A 85 -12.36 8.68 -3.88
CA SER A 85 -12.06 10.10 -3.72
C SER A 85 -11.63 10.36 -2.27
N LYS A 86 -10.65 11.25 -2.06
CA LYS A 86 -10.09 11.53 -0.73
C LYS A 86 -11.12 11.98 0.32
N THR A 87 -12.27 12.48 -0.14
CA THR A 87 -13.35 13.01 0.70
C THR A 87 -14.61 12.14 0.62
N SER A 88 -14.60 11.04 -0.12
CA SER A 88 -15.74 10.12 -0.17
C SER A 88 -15.93 9.38 1.15
N LEU A 89 -17.18 9.03 1.43
CA LEU A 89 -17.54 8.15 2.53
C LEU A 89 -16.73 6.84 2.51
N SER A 90 -16.48 6.26 1.33
CA SER A 90 -15.63 5.07 1.18
C SER A 90 -14.20 5.26 1.72
N THR A 91 -13.61 6.44 1.57
CA THR A 91 -12.29 6.74 2.15
C THR A 91 -12.35 6.80 3.66
N SER A 92 -13.38 7.43 4.22
CA SER A 92 -13.57 7.51 5.67
C SER A 92 -13.81 6.13 6.28
N ILE A 93 -14.61 5.28 5.60
CA ILE A 93 -14.79 3.87 5.97
C ILE A 93 -13.45 3.14 5.93
N GLY A 94 -12.68 3.28 4.84
CA GLY A 94 -11.39 2.61 4.71
C GLY A 94 -10.37 3.01 5.77
N LYS A 95 -10.33 4.30 6.15
CA LYS A 95 -9.50 4.78 7.26
C LYS A 95 -9.93 4.19 8.59
N ALA A 96 -11.23 4.28 8.92
CA ALA A 96 -11.75 3.70 10.16
C ALA A 96 -11.45 2.21 10.27
N MET A 97 -11.58 1.45 9.18
CA MET A 97 -11.22 0.03 9.13
C MET A 97 -9.72 -0.21 9.36
N LYS A 98 -8.84 0.59 8.74
CA LYS A 98 -7.38 0.50 8.93
C LYS A 98 -7.00 0.72 10.39
N GLU A 99 -7.38 1.86 10.96
CA GLU A 99 -7.00 2.22 12.34
C GLU A 99 -7.59 1.23 13.35
N THR A 100 -8.84 0.77 13.13
CA THR A 100 -9.44 -0.29 13.97
C THR A 100 -8.66 -1.60 13.86
N GLY A 101 -8.21 -1.98 12.67
CA GLY A 101 -7.40 -3.17 12.45
C GLY A 101 -6.02 -3.09 13.11
N GLU A 102 -5.38 -1.93 13.07
CA GLU A 102 -4.10 -1.65 13.76
C GLU A 102 -4.28 -1.75 15.29
N ALA A 103 -5.35 -1.17 15.85
CA ALA A 103 -5.69 -1.30 17.26
C ALA A 103 -5.91 -2.77 17.69
N ILE A 104 -6.66 -3.55 16.88
CA ILE A 104 -6.86 -4.99 17.14
C ILE A 104 -5.54 -5.75 17.11
N ALA A 105 -4.66 -5.45 16.14
CA ALA A 105 -3.37 -6.12 16.00
C ALA A 105 -2.47 -5.87 17.21
N GLU A 106 -2.38 -4.62 17.69
CA GLU A 106 -1.55 -4.30 18.84
C GLU A 106 -2.12 -4.87 20.15
N VAL A 107 -3.45 -4.85 20.33
CA VAL A 107 -4.10 -5.52 21.47
C VAL A 107 -3.85 -7.02 21.42
N THR A 108 -3.93 -7.65 20.25
CA THR A 108 -3.67 -9.08 20.09
C THR A 108 -2.23 -9.41 20.48
N LYS A 109 -1.28 -8.60 20.00
CA LYS A 109 0.15 -8.74 20.30
C LYS A 109 0.44 -8.60 21.81
N ALA A 110 -0.16 -7.62 22.47
CA ALA A 110 -0.02 -7.43 23.93
C ALA A 110 -0.68 -8.55 24.76
N LEU A 111 -1.51 -9.40 24.15
CA LEU A 111 -2.11 -10.56 24.80
C LEU A 111 -1.33 -11.86 24.54
N GLU A 112 -0.32 -11.87 23.67
CA GLU A 112 0.39 -13.09 23.24
C GLU A 112 1.15 -13.78 24.38
N ASP A 113 1.73 -13.03 25.31
CA ASP A 113 2.52 -13.54 26.44
C ASP A 113 1.74 -13.63 27.76
N GLY A 114 0.49 -13.14 27.76
CA GLY A 114 -0.43 -13.20 28.90
C GLY A 114 -0.23 -12.13 29.97
N GLU A 115 0.73 -11.21 29.80
CA GLU A 115 0.98 -10.10 30.73
C GLU A 115 1.11 -8.78 29.98
N ILE A 116 0.16 -7.86 30.19
CA ILE A 116 0.22 -6.53 29.56
C ILE A 116 1.10 -5.61 30.40
N THR A 117 2.26 -5.24 29.87
CA THR A 117 3.14 -4.23 30.48
C THR A 117 2.53 -2.83 30.41
N ASP A 118 3.00 -1.90 31.24
CA ASP A 118 2.51 -0.50 31.20
C ASP A 118 2.85 0.19 29.87
N ASP A 119 3.96 -0.16 29.22
CA ASP A 119 4.34 0.36 27.91
C ASP A 119 3.38 -0.16 26.83
N GLU A 120 3.08 -1.46 26.79
CA GLU A 120 2.11 -2.04 25.86
C GLU A 120 0.69 -1.50 26.09
N ARG A 121 0.31 -1.27 27.35
CA ARG A 121 -0.96 -0.61 27.67
C ARG A 121 -1.03 0.77 27.06
N GLN A 122 0.04 1.58 27.14
CA GLN A 122 0.06 2.92 26.54
C GLN A 122 -0.06 2.87 25.02
N VAL A 123 0.65 1.95 24.35
CA VAL A 123 0.55 1.78 22.90
C VAL A 123 -0.86 1.34 22.52
N CYS A 124 -1.43 0.33 23.19
CA CYS A 124 -2.80 -0.13 22.94
C CYS A 124 -3.81 1.01 23.10
N LEU A 125 -3.73 1.79 24.18
CA LEU A 125 -4.64 2.91 24.41
C LEU A 125 -4.51 4.00 23.34
N LYS A 126 -3.29 4.27 22.86
CA LYS A 126 -3.07 5.21 21.76
C LYS A 126 -3.78 4.73 20.49
N GLU A 127 -3.53 3.51 20.05
CA GLU A 127 -4.12 2.97 18.81
C GLU A 127 -5.65 2.85 18.92
N ILE A 128 -6.18 2.47 20.09
CA ILE A 128 -7.63 2.44 20.36
C ILE A 128 -8.25 3.84 20.22
N ASN A 129 -7.61 4.86 20.80
CA ASN A 129 -8.12 6.23 20.70
C ASN A 129 -8.09 6.75 19.26
N GLU A 130 -7.03 6.47 18.51
CA GLU A 130 -6.91 6.83 17.08
C GLU A 130 -8.03 6.15 16.26
N ALA A 131 -8.34 4.88 16.53
CA ALA A 131 -9.46 4.18 15.91
C ALA A 131 -10.83 4.78 16.27
N ILE A 132 -11.05 5.12 17.54
CA ILE A 132 -12.29 5.78 18.00
C ILE A 132 -12.48 7.13 17.32
N ASP A 133 -11.42 7.94 17.21
CA ASP A 133 -11.49 9.26 16.57
C ASP A 133 -11.91 9.16 15.10
N GLU A 134 -11.37 8.22 14.34
CA GLU A 134 -11.78 7.99 12.95
C GLU A 134 -13.20 7.44 12.84
N LEU A 135 -13.66 6.59 13.76
CA LEU A 135 -15.04 6.11 13.81
C LEU A 135 -16.03 7.26 14.11
N ILE A 136 -15.67 8.19 15.00
CA ILE A 136 -16.48 9.38 15.29
C ILE A 136 -16.57 10.27 14.05
N LYS A 137 -15.45 10.52 13.36
CA LYS A 137 -15.44 11.30 12.11
C LYS A 137 -16.30 10.65 11.04
N LEU A 138 -16.24 9.33 10.89
CA LEU A 138 -17.07 8.58 9.95
C LEU A 138 -18.56 8.73 10.28
N LYS A 139 -18.94 8.54 11.55
CA LYS A 139 -20.32 8.71 11.99
C LYS A 139 -20.83 10.13 11.68
N GLN A 140 -20.06 11.15 12.03
CA GLN A 140 -20.42 12.55 11.76
C GLN A 140 -20.57 12.85 10.26
N GLN A 141 -19.78 12.19 9.40
CA GLN A 141 -19.93 12.34 7.97
C GLN A 141 -21.25 11.71 7.48
N MET A 142 -21.59 10.51 7.96
CA MET A 142 -22.85 9.85 7.61
C MET A 142 -24.07 10.67 8.05
N GLU A 143 -24.04 11.26 9.24
CA GLU A 143 -25.12 12.12 9.76
C GLU A 143 -25.31 13.43 8.97
N ARG A 144 -24.34 13.85 8.14
CA ARG A 144 -24.42 15.06 7.31
C ARG A 144 -24.85 14.79 5.87
N GLU A 145 -24.85 13.53 5.45
CA GLU A 145 -25.25 13.10 4.10
C GLU A 145 -26.75 12.70 4.03
N GLU A 146 -27.47 12.75 5.17
CA GLU A 146 -28.95 12.69 5.29
C GLU A 146 -29.61 14.08 5.21
#